data_AF-A0A960DWF0-F1
#
_entry.id   AF-A0A960DWF0-F1
#
_cell.length_a   1.000
_cell.length_b   1.000
_cell.length_c   1.000
_cell.angle_alpha   90.00
_cell.angle_beta   90.00
_cell.angle_gamma   90.00
#
_symmetry.space_group_name_H-M   'P 1'
#
loop_
_entity.id
_entity.type
_entity.pdbx_description
1 polymer ?
#
loop_
_entity_poly.entity_id
_entity_poly.type
_entity_poly.pdbx_seq_one_letter_code
_entity_poly.pdbx_strand_id
1 'polypeptide(L)'
;GEGVAGPLERTELFPMAAIQMVRVGEETGTLDQQVESAANFYARETEYKLKRLTDLFEPAVVLFMGFIVGFVAIALISAMYGVLQNVREGQGV
;
A
#
# COMPACT_ATOMS: atom_id res chain seq x y z
N GLY A 1 21.60 -34.17 -10.78
CA GLY A 1 21.33 -32.76 -11.15
C GLY A 1 21.34 -31.92 -9.91
N GLU A 2 21.72 -30.65 -9.98
CA GLU A 2 21.90 -29.74 -8.82
C GLU A 2 20.60 -29.25 -8.15
N GLY A 3 19.43 -29.82 -8.50
CA GLY A 3 18.14 -29.33 -8.04
C GLY A 3 17.77 -27.95 -8.61
N VAL A 4 16.52 -27.54 -8.43
CA VAL A 4 15.98 -26.24 -8.85
C VAL A 4 15.92 -25.23 -7.72
N ALA A 5 15.99 -25.65 -6.45
CA ALA A 5 15.98 -24.73 -5.31
C ALA A 5 17.17 -23.76 -5.31
N GLY A 6 18.38 -24.24 -5.61
CA GLY A 6 19.59 -23.41 -5.65
C GLY A 6 19.56 -22.30 -6.73
N PRO A 7 19.19 -22.62 -7.98
CA PRO A 7 18.96 -21.61 -9.01
C PRO A 7 17.88 -20.58 -8.65
N LEU A 8 16.78 -20.99 -8.02
CA LEU A 8 15.71 -20.09 -7.59
C LEU A 8 16.16 -19.12 -6.51
N GLU A 9 16.95 -19.59 -5.54
CA GLU A 9 17.52 -18.79 -4.46
C GLU A 9 18.38 -17.63 -4.98
N ARG A 10 19.18 -17.87 -6.03
CA ARG A 10 20.03 -16.84 -6.66
C ARG A 10 19.27 -15.71 -7.35
N THR A 11 17.97 -15.88 -7.62
CA THR A 11 17.18 -14.85 -8.30
C THR A 11 16.71 -13.75 -7.34
N GLU A 12 16.64 -14.03 -6.04
CA GLU A 12 16.07 -13.13 -5.02
C GLU A 12 14.62 -12.66 -5.30
N LEU A 13 13.95 -13.22 -6.30
CA LEU A 13 12.57 -12.89 -6.66
C LEU A 13 11.54 -13.67 -5.84
N PHE A 14 11.95 -14.81 -5.29
CA PHE A 14 11.08 -15.71 -4.55
C PHE A 14 11.30 -15.52 -3.04
N PRO A 15 10.22 -15.51 -2.23
CA PRO A 15 10.36 -15.46 -0.79
C PRO A 15 11.06 -16.71 -0.27
N MET A 16 11.89 -16.55 0.77
CA MET A 16 12.66 -17.66 1.36
C MET A 16 11.80 -18.86 1.76
N ALA A 17 10.57 -18.63 2.21
CA ALA A 17 9.63 -19.70 2.55
C ALA A 17 9.27 -20.57 1.33
N ALA A 18 9.08 -19.98 0.15
CA ALA A 18 8.81 -20.73 -1.07
C ALA A 18 10.04 -21.55 -1.51
N ILE A 19 11.25 -20.98 -1.41
CA ILE A 19 12.50 -21.68 -1.72
C ILE A 19 12.70 -22.89 -0.80
N GLN A 20 12.38 -22.75 0.49
CA GLN A 20 12.45 -23.86 1.45
C GLN A 20 11.46 -24.98 1.13
N MET A 21 10.21 -24.65 0.75
CA MET A 21 9.23 -25.65 0.32
C MET A 21 9.73 -26.45 -0.88
N VAL A 22 10.27 -25.76 -1.89
CA VAL A 22 10.88 -26.41 -3.07
C VAL A 22 12.01 -27.34 -2.64
N ARG A 23 12.93 -26.89 -1.78
CA ARG A 23 14.05 -27.69 -1.27
C ARG A 23 13.57 -28.96 -0.53
N VAL A 24 12.57 -28.85 0.33
CA VAL A 24 11.95 -29.99 1.02
C VAL A 24 11.31 -30.95 0.01
N GLY A 25 10.66 -30.43 -1.03
CA GLY A 25 10.06 -31.22 -2.10
C GLY A 25 11.09 -32.03 -2.90
N GLU A 26 12.26 -31.45 -3.15
CA GLU A 26 13.38 -32.14 -3.79
C GLU A 26 13.99 -33.24 -2.91
N GLU A 27 14.19 -32.96 -1.62
CA GLU A 27 14.77 -33.91 -0.66
C GLU A 27 13.84 -35.10 -0.36
N THR A 28 12.53 -34.87 -0.38
CA THR A 28 11.51 -35.89 -0.04
C THR A 28 10.86 -36.54 -1.25
N GLY A 29 11.15 -36.07 -2.47
CA GLY A 29 10.48 -36.51 -3.70
C GLY A 29 9.02 -36.05 -3.81
N THR A 30 8.61 -35.04 -3.03
CA THR A 30 7.25 -34.48 -3.00
C THR A 30 7.13 -33.12 -3.71
N LEU A 31 8.02 -32.87 -4.69
CA LEU A 31 8.18 -31.57 -5.35
C LEU A 31 6.85 -30.99 -5.89
N ASP A 32 6.02 -31.82 -6.52
CA ASP A 32 4.72 -31.42 -7.08
C ASP A 32 3.83 -30.74 -6.01
N GLN A 33 3.66 -31.40 -4.87
CA GLN A 33 2.86 -30.90 -3.75
C GLN A 33 3.48 -29.65 -3.10
N GLN A 34 4.81 -29.61 -2.97
CA GLN A 34 5.48 -28.49 -2.32
C GLN A 34 5.50 -27.23 -3.18
N VAL A 35 5.62 -27.35 -4.50
CA VAL A 35 5.53 -26.20 -5.43
C VAL A 35 4.11 -25.63 -5.43
N GLU A 36 3.08 -26.48 -5.38
CA GLU A 36 1.70 -26.03 -5.22
C GLU A 36 1.49 -25.27 -3.90
N SER A 37 2.05 -25.79 -2.80
CA SER A 37 2.00 -25.12 -1.49
C SER A 37 2.73 -23.76 -1.51
N ALA A 38 3.88 -23.69 -2.19
CA ALA A 38 4.65 -22.47 -2.36
C ALA A 38 3.88 -21.41 -3.19
N ALA A 39 3.20 -21.83 -4.25
CA ALA A 39 2.33 -20.95 -5.05
C ALA A 39 1.17 -20.39 -4.22
N ASN A 40 0.50 -21.26 -3.44
CA ASN A 40 -0.59 -20.86 -2.53
C ASN A 40 -0.10 -19.92 -1.42
N PHE A 41 1.11 -20.13 -0.90
CA PHE A 41 1.74 -19.22 0.04
C PHE A 41 2.00 -17.85 -0.59
N TYR A 42 2.60 -17.81 -1.78
CA TYR A 42 2.90 -16.56 -2.50
C TYR A 42 1.64 -15.77 -2.85
N ALA A 43 0.57 -16.45 -3.28
CA ALA A 43 -0.72 -15.83 -3.57
C ALA A 43 -1.30 -15.16 -2.33
N ARG A 44 -1.31 -15.87 -1.19
CA ARG A 44 -1.79 -15.33 0.10
C ARG A 44 -0.96 -14.15 0.59
N GLU A 45 0.37 -14.22 0.47
CA GLU A 45 1.26 -13.12 0.84
C GLU A 45 1.02 -11.89 -0.03
N THR A 46 0.78 -12.09 -1.34
CA THR A 46 0.46 -11.02 -2.28
C THR A 46 -0.88 -10.37 -1.96
N GLU A 47 -1.92 -11.18 -1.69
CA GLU A 47 -3.24 -10.70 -1.28
C GLU A 47 -3.16 -9.92 0.04
N TYR A 48 -2.40 -10.42 1.02
CA TYR A 48 -2.19 -9.74 2.29
C TYR A 48 -1.52 -8.37 2.12
N LYS A 49 -0.49 -8.29 1.26
CA LYS A 49 0.18 -7.02 0.93
C LYS A 49 -0.77 -6.04 0.25
N LEU A 50 -1.57 -6.51 -0.72
CA LEU A 50 -2.58 -5.68 -1.40
C LEU A 50 -3.64 -5.17 -0.43
N LYS A 51 -4.12 -6.04 0.47
CA LYS A 51 -5.09 -5.66 1.49
C LYS A 51 -4.52 -4.57 2.39
N ARG A 52 -3.31 -4.76 2.93
CA ARG A 52 -2.63 -3.76 3.76
C ARG A 52 -2.43 -2.43 3.03
N LEU A 53 -2.05 -2.47 1.75
CA LEU A 53 -1.89 -1.27 0.94
C LEU A 53 -3.23 -0.52 0.80
N THR A 54 -4.31 -1.26 0.57
CA THR A 54 -5.67 -0.72 0.45
C THR A 54 -6.18 -0.15 1.77
N ASP A 55 -5.96 -0.87 2.88
CA ASP A 55 -6.34 -0.43 4.24
C ASP A 55 -5.60 0.86 4.64
N LEU A 56 -4.36 1.08 4.17
CA LEU A 56 -3.63 2.33 4.40
C LEU A 56 -4.05 3.45 3.45
N PHE A 57 -4.63 3.12 2.30
CA PHE A 57 -5.11 4.11 1.34
C PHE A 57 -6.30 4.91 1.88
N GLU A 58 -7.19 4.27 2.64
CA GLU A 58 -8.34 4.91 3.29
C GLU A 58 -7.95 6.10 4.19
N PRO A 59 -7.09 5.97 5.22
CA PRO A 59 -6.69 7.09 6.05
C PRO A 59 -5.94 8.18 5.26
N ALA A 60 -5.19 7.82 4.22
CA ALA A 60 -4.53 8.80 3.37
C ALA A 60 -5.53 9.71 2.63
N VAL A 61 -6.61 9.12 2.08
CA VAL A 61 -7.68 9.87 1.41
C VAL A 61 -8.42 10.78 2.40
N VAL A 62 -8.71 10.31 3.61
CA VAL A 62 -9.37 11.11 4.65
C VAL A 62 -8.52 12.31 5.05
N LEU A 63 -7.22 12.13 5.27
CA LEU A 63 -6.29 13.22 5.57
C LEU A 63 -6.23 14.24 4.43
N PHE A 64 -6.19 13.76 3.18
CA PHE A 64 -6.17 14.61 2.00
C PHE A 64 -7.47 15.43 1.84
N MET A 65 -8.64 14.80 2.03
CA MET A 65 -9.91 15.53 2.05
C MET A 65 -9.96 16.55 3.18
N GLY A 66 -9.51 16.18 4.38
CA GLY A 66 -9.43 17.09 5.53
C GLY A 66 -8.58 18.32 5.22
N PHE A 67 -7.44 18.12 4.55
CA PHE A 67 -6.59 19.22 4.10
C PHE A 67 -7.29 20.13 3.09
N ILE A 68 -7.94 19.58 2.06
CA ILE A 68 -8.68 20.37 1.06
C ILE A 68 -9.80 21.17 1.71
N VAL A 69 -10.62 20.52 2.54
CA VAL A 69 -11.74 21.18 3.22
C VAL A 69 -11.24 22.27 4.16
N GLY A 70 -10.18 21.99 4.93
CA GLY A 70 -9.55 22.98 5.81
C GLY A 70 -9.00 24.18 5.04
N PHE A 71 -8.32 23.94 3.92
CA PHE A 71 -7.81 25.00 3.05
C PHE A 71 -8.94 25.89 2.51
N VAL A 72 -10.02 25.29 2.01
CA VAL A 72 -11.19 26.04 1.51
C VAL A 72 -11.84 26.86 2.63
N ALA A 73 -12.00 26.29 3.82
CA ALA A 73 -12.58 26.99 4.97
C ALA A 73 -11.77 28.23 5.34
N ILE A 74 -10.43 28.11 5.41
CA ILE A 74 -9.53 29.24 5.68
C ILE A 74 -9.67 30.31 4.58
N ALA A 75 -9.66 29.91 3.31
CA ALA A 75 -9.79 30.84 2.19
C ALA A 75 -11.11 31.64 2.23
N LEU A 76 -12.23 30.98 2.55
CA LEU A 76 -13.53 31.63 2.70
C LEU A 76 -13.56 32.62 3.86
N ILE A 77 -13.00 32.23 5.02
CA ILE A 77 -12.91 33.11 6.20
C ILE A 77 -12.07 34.35 5.87
N SER A 78 -10.89 34.17 5.25
CA SER A 78 -10.03 35.27 4.84
C SER A 78 -10.73 36.21 3.85
N ALA A 79 -11.44 35.67 2.86
CA ALA A 79 -12.21 36.47 1.91
C ALA A 79 -13.32 37.27 2.60
N MET A 80 -14.04 36.66 3.55
CA MET A 80 -15.08 37.33 4.33
C MET A 80 -14.52 38.51 5.13
N TYR A 81 -13.35 38.36 5.75
CA TYR A 81 -12.70 39.49 6.44
C TYR A 81 -12.34 40.63 5.50
N GLY A 82 -11.84 40.33 4.30
CA GLY A 82 -11.58 41.34 3.28
C GLY A 82 -12.86 42.10 2.87
N VAL A 83 -13.97 41.39 2.68
CA VAL A 83 -15.26 42.01 2.36
C VAL A 83 -15.74 42.89 3.52
N LEU A 84 -15.64 42.43 4.77
CA LEU A 84 -16.03 43.22 5.95
C LEU A 84 -15.23 44.52 6.07
N GLN A 85 -13.93 44.49 5.76
CA GLN A 85 -13.09 45.69 5.73
C GLN A 85 -13.53 46.67 4.64
N ASN A 86 -13.76 46.17 3.42
CA ASN A 86 -14.21 47.00 2.30
C ASN A 86 -15.58 47.66 2.57
N VAL A 87 -16.50 46.93 3.23
CA VAL A 87 -17.82 47.47 3.60
C VAL A 87 -17.71 48.55 4.69
N ARG A 88 -16.81 48.39 5.67
CA ARG A 88 -16.56 49.42 6.69
C ARG A 88 -15.98 50.70 6.09
N GLU A 89 -15.07 50.60 5.12
CA GLU A 89 -14.53 51.76 4.40
C GLU A 89 -15.62 52.44 3.54
N GLY A 90 -16.52 51.68 2.93
CA GLY A 90 -17.62 52.21 2.12
C GLY A 90 -18.74 52.93 2.88
N GLN A 91 -18.83 52.77 4.21
CA GLN A 91 -19.78 53.51 5.07
C GLN A 91 -19.13 54.67 5.84
N GLY A 92 -17.84 54.93 5.62
CA GLY A 92 -17.19 56.13 6.14
C GLY A 92 -17.53 57.38 5.32
N VAL A 93 -18.56 58.10 5.75
CA VAL A 93 -18.48 59.57 5.88
C VAL A 93 -17.63 59.93 7.08
#